data_AF-A0A2V8VJW7-F1
#
_entry.id   AF-A0A2V8VJW7-F1
#
_cell.length_a   1.000
_cell.length_b   1.000
_cell.length_c   1.000
_cell.angle_alpha   90.00
_cell.angle_beta   90.00
_cell.angle_gamma   90.00
#
_symmetry.space_group_name_H-M   'P 1'
#
loop_
_entity.id
_entity.type
_entity.pdbx_description
1 polymer ?
#
loop_
_entity_poly.entity_id
_entity_poly.type
_entity_poly.pdbx_seq_one_letter_code
_entity_poly.pdbx_strand_id
1 'polypeptide(L)'
;GFVFDNEMLCQAIYFGFSIGEVSSPCRYFPEASSIGLVASLRYGLGVLRTALLYRLSRWGLVRSRLFGHGGRRLRGGSGEIQAGGAGKR
;
A
#
# COMPACT_ATOMS: atom_id res chain seq x y z
N GLY A 1 -4.21 -9.24 8.60
CA GLY A 1 -2.84 -9.08 9.14
C GLY A 1 -2.42 -7.64 8.93
N PHE A 2 -1.59 -7.10 9.81
CA PHE A 2 -1.21 -5.68 9.86
C PHE A 2 -0.35 -5.18 8.69
N VAL A 3 -0.20 -5.94 7.58
CA VAL A 3 0.68 -5.59 6.45
C VAL A 3 -0.02 -4.68 5.42
N PHE A 4 -1.33 -4.46 5.60
CA PHE A 4 -2.17 -3.74 4.66
C PHE A 4 -1.71 -2.29 4.44
N ASP A 5 -1.26 -1.61 5.50
CA ASP A 5 -0.71 -0.26 5.44
C ASP A 5 0.49 -0.16 4.49
N ASN A 6 1.41 -1.12 4.60
CA ASN A 6 2.60 -1.22 3.76
C ASN A 6 2.27 -1.64 2.32
N GLU A 7 1.28 -2.52 2.13
CA GLU A 7 0.75 -2.88 0.81
C GLU A 7 0.16 -1.66 0.10
N MET A 8 -0.64 -0.85 0.81
CA MET A 8 -1.22 0.39 0.31
C MET A 8 -0.13 1.41 -0.05
N LEU A 9 0.87 1.59 0.80
CA LEU A 9 1.99 2.50 0.52
C LEU A 9 2.78 2.07 -0.73
N CYS A 10 3.09 0.78 -0.84
CA CYS A 10 3.77 0.23 -2.01
C CYS A 10 2.94 0.40 -3.29
N GLN A 11 1.62 0.23 -3.23
CA GLN A 11 0.72 0.50 -4.36
C GLN A 11 0.72 1.99 -4.74
N ALA A 12 0.63 2.88 -3.75
CA ALA A 12 0.66 4.32 -3.98
C ALA A 12 1.93 4.72 -4.77
N ILE A 13 3.09 4.22 -4.32
CA ILE A 13 4.37 4.46 -4.98
C ILE A 13 4.41 3.81 -6.38
N TYR A 14 3.98 2.55 -6.51
CA TYR A 14 4.04 1.81 -7.77
C TYR A 14 3.24 2.48 -8.89
N PHE A 15 2.04 2.99 -8.58
CA PHE A 15 1.19 3.69 -9.53
C PHE A 15 1.55 5.18 -9.71
N GLY A 16 2.58 5.68 -9.02
CA GLY A 16 3.08 7.04 -9.19
C GLY A 16 2.22 8.12 -8.52
N PHE A 17 1.47 7.77 -7.47
CA PHE A 17 0.74 8.75 -6.69
C PHE A 17 1.69 9.64 -5.86
N SER A 18 1.31 10.91 -5.69
CA SER A 18 2.02 11.82 -4.78
C SER A 18 1.67 11.50 -3.33
N ILE A 19 2.67 11.50 -2.45
CA ILE A 19 2.52 11.21 -1.03
C ILE A 19 2.96 12.44 -0.24
N GLY A 20 2.11 12.91 0.66
CA GLY A 20 2.43 13.95 1.64
C GLY A 20 2.17 13.43 3.04
N GLU A 21 2.94 13.90 4.01
CA GLU A 21 2.70 13.65 5.43
C GLU A 21 2.06 14.87 6.08
N VAL A 22 1.21 14.63 7.09
CA VAL A 22 0.62 15.69 7.91
C VAL A 22 0.94 15.37 9.36
N SER A 23 1.64 16.28 10.04
CA SER A 23 1.95 16.11 11.46
C SER A 23 0.68 16.24 12.30
N SER A 24 0.44 15.27 13.19
CA SER A 24 -0.61 15.32 14.20
C SER A 24 0.03 15.16 15.58
N PRO A 25 -0.39 15.93 16.60
CA PRO A 25 0.16 15.82 17.95
C PRO A 25 -0.29 14.50 18.59
N CYS A 26 0.51 13.44 18.44
CA CYS A 26 0.23 12.13 19.03
C CYS A 26 0.94 12.00 20.39
N ARG A 27 0.17 11.76 21.47
CA ARG A 27 0.74 11.38 22.76
C ARG A 27 0.86 9.87 22.82
N TYR A 28 2.08 9.38 22.95
CA TYR A 28 2.35 7.99 23.29
C TYR A 28 2.17 7.82 24.78
N PHE A 29 1.16 7.04 25.18
CA PHE A 29 1.00 6.59 26.55
C PHE A 29 1.75 5.26 26.74
N PRO A 30 2.28 4.93 27.92
CA PRO A 30 2.97 3.66 28.16
C PRO A 30 2.10 2.43 27.85
N GLU A 31 0.78 2.57 27.97
CA GLU A 31 -0.22 1.55 27.64
C GLU A 31 -0.56 1.53 26.15
N ALA A 32 -0.17 2.56 25.40
CA ALA A 32 -0.40 2.67 23.97
C ALA A 32 0.65 1.87 23.19
N SER A 33 0.28 0.62 22.91
CA SER A 33 0.91 -0.29 21.96
C SER A 33 2.24 -0.92 22.40
N SER A 34 2.12 -2.11 22.97
CA SER A 34 3.21 -3.10 23.00
C SER A 34 2.82 -4.28 22.11
N ILE A 35 3.22 -4.23 20.83
CA ILE A 35 3.11 -5.40 19.95
C ILE A 35 4.12 -6.46 20.42
N GLY A 36 3.66 -7.68 20.69
CA GLY A 36 4.55 -8.76 21.12
C GLY A 36 5.56 -9.16 20.05
N LEU A 37 6.73 -9.68 20.43
CA LEU A 37 7.85 -9.99 19.54
C LEU A 37 7.44 -10.86 18.32
N VAL A 38 6.63 -11.90 18.53
CA VAL A 38 6.17 -12.79 17.46
C VAL A 38 5.29 -12.05 16.44
N ALA A 39 4.42 -11.16 16.92
CA ALA A 39 3.58 -10.34 16.05
C ALA A 39 4.45 -9.33 15.27
N SER A 40 5.47 -8.75 15.90
CA SER A 40 6.46 -7.88 15.25
C SER A 40 7.25 -8.60 14.16
N LEU A 41 7.73 -9.82 14.41
CA LEU A 41 8.46 -10.61 13.41
C LEU A 41 7.58 -10.98 12.22
N ARG A 42 6.33 -11.41 12.46
CA ARG A 42 5.38 -11.70 11.39
C ARG A 42 5.07 -10.46 10.54
N TYR A 43 4.89 -9.31 11.19
CA TYR A 43 4.70 -8.04 10.49
C TYR A 43 5.93 -7.67 9.66
N GLY A 44 7.12 -7.69 10.26
CA GLY A 44 8.38 -7.37 9.59
C GLY A 44 8.65 -8.25 8.36
N LEU A 45 8.46 -9.57 8.46
CA LEU A 45 8.55 -10.48 7.31
C LEU A 45 7.51 -10.17 6.24
N GLY A 46 6.30 -9.78 6.63
CA GLY A 46 5.26 -9.30 5.71
C GLY A 46 5.70 -8.04 4.94
N VAL A 47 6.31 -7.07 5.63
CA VAL A 47 6.84 -5.85 5.02
C VAL A 47 7.93 -6.18 4.00
N LEU A 48 8.90 -7.02 4.37
CA LEU A 48 9.99 -7.45 3.48
C LEU A 48 9.45 -8.15 2.23
N ARG A 49 8.47 -9.04 2.39
CA ARG A 49 7.82 -9.72 1.27
C ARG A 49 7.18 -8.72 0.30
N THR A 50 6.43 -7.74 0.80
CA THR A 50 5.78 -6.73 -0.03
C THR A 50 6.80 -5.83 -0.74
N ALA A 51 7.87 -5.42 -0.06
CA ALA A 51 8.94 -4.64 -0.67
C ALA A 51 9.66 -5.41 -1.79
N LEU A 52 9.94 -6.70 -1.59
CA LEU A 52 10.53 -7.55 -2.63
C LEU A 52 9.58 -7.71 -3.82
N LEU A 53 8.29 -7.98 -3.58
CA LEU A 53 7.28 -8.05 -4.65
C LEU A 53 7.19 -6.75 -5.43
N TYR A 54 7.19 -5.60 -4.75
CA TYR A 54 7.23 -4.28 -5.40
C TYR A 54 8.43 -4.14 -6.32
N ARG A 55 9.64 -4.46 -5.82
CA ARG A 55 10.87 -4.33 -6.61
C ARG A 55 10.87 -5.26 -7.83
N LEU A 56 10.51 -6.53 -7.64
CA LEU A 56 10.42 -7.51 -8.72
C LEU A 56 9.34 -7.18 -9.75
N SER A 57 8.18 -6.68 -9.32
CA SER A 57 7.12 -6.22 -10.23
C SER A 57 7.50 -4.95 -10.98
N ARG A 58 8.26 -4.05 -10.38
CA ARG A 58 8.79 -2.85 -11.06
C ARG A 58 9.87 -3.22 -12.09
N TRP A 59 10.61 -4.29 -11.86
CA TRP A 59 11.55 -4.87 -12.84
C TRP A 59 10.87 -5.75 -13.90
N GLY A 60 9.56 -5.97 -13.80
CA GLY A 60 8.83 -6.84 -14.74
C GLY A 60 9.07 -8.34 -14.56
N LEU A 61 9.78 -8.76 -13.51
CA LEU A 61 10.11 -10.17 -13.25
C LEU A 61 8.93 -10.95 -12.66
N VAL A 62 8.03 -10.29 -11.95
CA VAL A 62 6.88 -10.93 -11.31
C VAL A 62 5.61 -10.12 -11.57
N ARG A 63 4.54 -10.78 -12.00
CA ARG A 63 3.20 -10.19 -12.08
C ARG A 63 2.44 -10.45 -10.78
N SER A 64 2.37 -9.44 -9.92
CA SER A 64 1.59 -9.51 -8.68
C SER A 64 0.20 -8.91 -8.86
N ARG A 65 -0.81 -9.53 -8.25
CA ARG A 65 -2.18 -8.97 -8.20
C ARG A 65 -2.24 -7.63 -7.46
N LEU A 66 -1.30 -7.39 -6.53
CA LEU A 66 -1.19 -6.12 -5.80
C LEU A 66 -0.85 -4.95 -6.72
N PHE A 67 -0.09 -5.17 -7.80
CA PHE A 67 0.38 -4.11 -8.70
C PHE A 67 -0.33 -4.16 -10.07
N GLY A 68 -1.45 -4.87 -10.16
CA GLY A 68 -2.24 -4.98 -11.39
C GLY A 68 -3.15 -3.76 -11.59
N HIS A 69 -3.18 -3.23 -12.81
CA HIS A 69 -4.04 -2.09 -13.17
C HIS A 69 -5.55 -2.42 -13.25
N GLY A 70 -5.88 -3.72 -13.33
CA GLY A 70 -7.25 -4.24 -13.39
C GLY A 70 -7.83 -4.68 -12.04
N GLY A 71 -7.42 -4.03 -10.94
CA GLY A 71 -7.93 -4.36 -9.60
C GLY A 71 -9.45 -4.19 -9.47
N ARG A 72 -10.07 -4.90 -8.52
CA ARG A 72 -11.50 -4.76 -8.22
C ARG A 72 -11.78 -3.32 -7.78
N ARG A 73 -12.70 -2.64 -8.46
CA ARG A 73 -13.19 -1.31 -8.09
C ARG A 73 -14.52 -1.45 -7.37
N LEU A 74 -14.81 -0.55 -6.43
CA LEU A 74 -16.17 -0.41 -5.92
C LEU A 74 -17.07 -0.09 -7.11
N ARG A 75 -18.16 -0.84 -7.29
CA ARG A 75 -19.15 -0.51 -8.32
C ARG A 75 -19.69 0.88 -7.98
N GLY A 76 -19.44 1.85 -8.85
CA GLY A 76 -19.93 3.21 -8.65
C GLY A 76 -21.45 3.18 -8.54
N GLY A 77 -21.99 3.70 -7.44
CA GLY A 77 -23.35 4.21 -7.46
C GLY A 77 -23.40 5.33 -8.49
N SER A 78 -24.43 5.33 -9.32
CA SER A 78 -24.70 6.29 -10.39
C SER A 78 -24.41 7.73 -9.95
N GLY A 79 -23.28 8.25 -10.39
CA GLY A 79 -22.74 9.54 -9.99
C GLY A 79 -21.35 9.68 -10.60
N GLU A 80 -21.33 10.18 -11.83
CA GLU A 80 -20.13 10.44 -12.62
C GLU A 80 -18.99 11.07 -11.80
N ILE A 81 -17.85 10.39 -11.74
CA ILE A 81 -16.55 11.04 -11.65
C ILE A 81 -15.69 10.42 -12.76
N GLN A 82 -15.62 11.13 -13.89
CA GLN A 82 -14.65 10.86 -14.96
C GLN A 82 -13.26 11.26 -14.45
N ALA A 83 -12.43 10.28 -14.08
CA ALA A 83 -11.00 10.49 -13.94
C ALA A 83 -10.35 10.37 -15.34
N GLY A 84 -9.89 11.51 -15.86
CA GLY A 84 -9.30 11.66 -17.18
C GLY A 84 -8.16 10.67 -17.45
N GLY A 85 -8.12 10.21 -18.70
CA GLY A 85 -7.11 9.27 -19.20
C GLY A 85 -5.70 9.84 -19.10
N ALA A 86 -4.80 9.07 -18.50
CA ALA A 86 -3.38 9.25 -18.67
C ALA A 86 -2.99 8.68 -20.05
N GLY A 87 -2.68 9.59 -20.97
CA GLY A 87 -2.21 9.27 -22.31
C GLY A 87 -0.92 8.46 -22.28
N LYS A 88 -0.83 7.52 -23.23
CA LYS A 88 0.43 6.90 -23.66
C LYS A 88 1.41 8.00 -24.11
N ARG A 89 2.62 8.02 -23.53
CA ARG A 89 3.86 8.34 -24.24
C ARG A 89 4.94 7.39 -23.76
#